data_AF-A0AAJ0LGZ4-F1
#
_entry.id   AF-A0AAJ0LGZ4-F1
#
_cell.length_a   1.000
_cell.length_b   1.000
_cell.length_c   1.000
_cell.angle_alpha   90.00
_cell.angle_beta   90.00
_cell.angle_gamma   90.00
#
_symmetry.space_group_name_H-M   'P 1'
#
loop_
_entity.id
_entity.type
_entity.pdbx_description
1 polymer ?
#
loop_
_entity_poly.entity_id
_entity_poly.type
_entity_poly.pdbx_seq_one_letter_code
_entity_poly.pdbx_strand_id
1 'polypeptide(L)'
;MLSWKETFEQCAENRSQLEQLFSPGPAVSCTRTFAILPLRYGVGCGSAAQRRALPELPPHLCRPHQVGELSEASYAIRPLREGFLYVLIKRASTGQYAWHSQYRISPLGTLDFIDPDKPWDTLASLNPLEAIRSMTWLFKIHDLDDIQDLRLLYSPDPLTQMTEVRIGSLVAVLEVWNLMVKADAADKRSREYIEIAAAMIGVSAAALELGATAAGFAERSGSAAVQQAGKMFRGGLRLSAGTLAGVAASVGAWYDFKDASK
;
A
#
# COMPACT_ATOMS: atom_id res chain seq x y z
N MET A 1 11.69 7.35 -43.95
CA MET A 1 12.23 7.04 -42.61
C MET A 1 12.58 8.38 -41.98
N LEU A 2 11.95 8.73 -40.86
CA LEU A 2 12.27 9.95 -40.13
C LEU A 2 13.74 9.90 -39.69
N SER A 3 14.42 11.05 -39.78
CA SER A 3 15.76 11.20 -39.25
C SER A 3 15.75 10.96 -37.73
N TRP A 4 16.85 10.44 -37.19
CA TRP A 4 17.01 10.28 -35.74
C TRP A 4 16.76 11.58 -34.99
N LYS A 5 17.15 12.72 -35.58
CA LYS A 5 16.94 14.05 -34.99
C LYS A 5 15.46 14.43 -34.91
N GLU A 6 14.72 14.20 -35.99
CA GLU A 6 13.27 14.45 -36.04
C GLU A 6 12.52 13.54 -35.06
N THR A 7 12.99 12.31 -34.88
CA THR A 7 12.41 11.36 -33.91
C THR A 7 12.63 11.85 -32.48
N PHE A 8 13.82 12.37 -32.15
CA PHE A 8 14.10 12.92 -30.82
C PHE A 8 13.35 14.22 -30.55
N GLU A 9 13.21 15.10 -31.54
CA GLU A 9 12.41 16.33 -31.42
C GLU A 9 10.93 15.99 -31.21
N GLN A 10 10.39 15.01 -31.96
CA GLN A 10 9.02 14.54 -31.78
C GLN A 10 8.80 13.92 -30.39
N CYS A 11 9.77 13.15 -29.88
CA CYS A 11 9.70 12.61 -28.51
C CYS A 11 9.76 13.70 -27.44
N ALA A 12 10.58 14.74 -27.64
CA ALA A 12 10.67 15.87 -26.72
C ALA A 12 9.39 16.71 -26.71
N GLU A 13 8.79 16.92 -27.88
CA GLU A 13 7.51 17.62 -28.04
C GLU A 13 6.37 16.83 -27.38
N ASN A 14 6.27 15.53 -27.64
CA ASN A 14 5.30 14.65 -27.00
C ASN A 14 5.44 14.64 -25.46
N ARG A 15 6.68 14.67 -24.95
CA ARG A 15 6.93 14.76 -23.50
C ARG A 15 6.42 16.08 -22.93
N SER A 16 6.65 17.19 -23.61
CA SER A 16 6.22 18.53 -23.14
C SER A 16 4.70 18.68 -23.11
N GLN A 17 4.00 18.07 -24.07
CA GLN A 17 2.53 18.04 -24.12
C GLN A 17 1.94 17.17 -23.00
N LEU A 18 2.62 16.07 -22.65
CA LEU A 18 2.25 15.23 -21.51
C LEU A 18 2.54 15.90 -20.17
N GLU A 19 3.64 16.64 -20.04
CA GLU A 19 4.00 17.38 -18.81
C GLU A 19 2.95 18.44 -18.44
N GLN A 20 2.36 19.14 -19.43
CA GLN A 20 1.28 20.09 -19.19
C GLN A 20 0.00 19.42 -18.66
N LEU A 21 -0.28 18.18 -19.07
CA LEU A 21 -1.46 17.42 -18.63
C LEU A 21 -1.28 16.80 -17.23
N PHE A 22 -0.05 16.60 -16.78
CA PHE A 22 0.29 16.03 -15.46
C PHE A 22 0.74 17.07 -14.42
N SER A 23 0.58 18.37 -14.67
CA SER A 23 0.97 19.43 -13.74
C SER A 23 -0.19 19.86 -12.82
N PRO A 24 -0.20 19.51 -11.52
CA PRO A 24 -1.07 20.17 -10.55
C PRO A 24 -0.35 21.42 -10.01
N GLY A 25 -0.72 22.61 -10.51
CA GLY A 25 -0.36 23.88 -9.88
C GLY A 25 1.15 24.22 -9.79
N PRO A 26 1.51 25.39 -9.24
CA PRO A 26 2.86 25.92 -9.32
C PRO A 26 3.77 25.41 -8.17
N ALA A 27 4.91 24.82 -8.58
CA ALA A 27 6.14 24.50 -7.84
C ALA A 27 6.01 23.51 -6.65
N VAL A 28 6.75 22.39 -6.55
CA VAL A 28 8.21 22.23 -6.76
C VAL A 28 8.57 20.78 -7.17
N SER A 29 9.49 20.68 -8.14
CA SER A 29 10.53 19.65 -8.38
C SER A 29 10.23 18.15 -8.15
N CYS A 30 10.09 17.42 -9.27
CA CYS A 30 10.58 16.04 -9.48
C CYS A 30 10.50 15.10 -8.25
N THR A 31 9.30 14.67 -7.87
CA THR A 31 9.16 13.59 -6.88
C THR A 31 9.63 12.27 -7.50
N ARG A 32 10.72 11.74 -6.95
CA ARG A 32 11.34 10.48 -7.40
C ARG A 32 10.27 9.40 -7.48
N THR A 33 10.06 8.88 -8.69
CA THR A 33 9.16 7.75 -8.91
C THR A 33 9.95 6.47 -8.73
N PHE A 34 9.47 5.59 -7.85
CA PHE A 34 10.06 4.28 -7.62
C PHE A 34 9.23 3.21 -8.31
N ALA A 35 9.86 2.35 -9.11
CA ALA A 35 9.22 1.25 -9.78
C ALA A 35 9.54 -0.05 -9.03
N ILE A 36 8.51 -0.77 -8.62
CA ILE A 36 8.65 -2.05 -7.93
C ILE A 36 8.22 -3.16 -8.88
N LEU A 37 9.13 -4.12 -9.08
CA LEU A 37 8.87 -5.38 -9.76
C LEU A 37 8.64 -6.45 -8.68
N PRO A 38 7.39 -6.86 -8.40
CA PRO A 38 7.12 -7.86 -7.40
C PRO A 38 7.51 -9.26 -7.92
N LEU A 39 8.46 -9.89 -7.22
CA LEU A 39 9.03 -11.18 -7.58
C LEU A 39 8.91 -12.17 -6.42
N ARG A 40 9.00 -13.45 -6.73
CA ARG A 40 9.11 -14.53 -5.76
C ARG A 40 10.27 -15.46 -6.06
N TYR A 41 10.75 -16.13 -5.03
CA TYR A 41 11.60 -17.29 -5.19
C TYR A 41 10.74 -18.49 -5.56
N GLY A 42 11.08 -19.13 -6.68
CA GLY A 42 10.52 -20.40 -7.12
C GLY A 42 11.59 -21.48 -7.14
N VAL A 43 11.15 -22.73 -7.00
CA VAL A 43 12.02 -23.90 -7.17
C VAL A 43 11.80 -24.46 -8.56
N GLY A 44 12.85 -24.46 -9.37
CA GLY A 44 12.87 -25.09 -10.69
C GLY A 44 13.33 -26.53 -10.57
N CYS A 45 12.43 -27.47 -10.83
CA CYS A 45 12.76 -28.87 -11.03
C CYS A 45 13.07 -29.13 -12.52
N GLY A 46 13.99 -30.03 -12.81
CA GLY A 46 14.35 -30.36 -14.19
C GLY A 46 15.63 -31.17 -14.30
N SER A 47 15.99 -31.53 -15.54
CA SER A 47 17.23 -32.24 -15.80
C SER A 47 18.45 -31.38 -15.43
N ALA A 48 19.60 -32.00 -15.17
CA ALA A 48 20.83 -31.28 -14.84
C ALA A 48 21.22 -30.25 -15.93
N ALA A 49 20.91 -30.53 -17.20
CA ALA A 49 21.14 -29.61 -18.30
C ALA A 49 20.23 -28.37 -18.22
N GLN A 50 18.95 -28.53 -17.90
CA GLN A 50 18.01 -27.41 -17.71
C GLN A 50 18.37 -26.55 -16.50
N ARG A 51 18.87 -27.18 -15.43
CA ARG A 51 19.32 -26.46 -14.22
C ARG A 51 20.55 -25.58 -14.50
N ARG A 52 21.50 -26.06 -15.30
CA ARG A 52 22.66 -25.25 -15.75
C ARG A 52 22.29 -24.09 -16.66
N ALA A 53 21.12 -24.13 -17.30
CA ALA A 53 20.64 -23.05 -18.15
C ALA A 53 19.94 -21.93 -17.36
N LEU A 54 19.68 -22.12 -16.06
CA LEU A 54 19.13 -21.07 -15.20
C LEU A 54 20.21 -20.02 -14.90
N PRO A 55 19.85 -18.72 -14.90
CA PRO A 55 20.79 -17.67 -14.53
C PRO A 55 21.19 -17.82 -13.06
N GLU A 56 22.50 -17.71 -12.79
CA GLU A 56 23.01 -17.70 -11.42
C GLU A 56 22.49 -16.47 -10.67
N LEU A 57 22.03 -16.69 -9.44
CA LEU A 57 21.50 -15.62 -8.62
C LEU A 57 22.67 -14.80 -8.04
N PRO A 58 22.61 -13.46 -8.12
CA PRO A 58 23.58 -12.61 -7.44
C PRO A 58 23.64 -12.92 -5.94
N PRO A 59 24.80 -12.76 -5.26
CA PRO A 59 24.96 -13.12 -3.85
C PRO A 59 23.91 -12.51 -2.90
N HIS A 60 23.44 -11.29 -3.18
CA HIS A 60 22.43 -10.61 -2.37
C HIS A 60 21.02 -11.21 -2.49
N LEU A 61 20.76 -12.03 -3.52
CA LEU A 61 19.50 -12.75 -3.75
C LEU A 61 19.60 -14.25 -3.39
N CYS A 62 20.75 -14.70 -2.89
CA CYS A 62 20.97 -16.10 -2.52
C CYS A 62 20.44 -16.48 -1.12
N ARG A 63 19.66 -15.62 -0.45
CA ARG A 63 19.08 -15.90 0.88
C ARG A 63 18.34 -17.25 0.98
N PRO A 64 17.58 -17.72 -0.03
CA PRO A 64 16.92 -19.02 0.05
C PRO A 64 17.86 -20.21 0.26
N HIS A 65 19.11 -20.14 -0.21
CA HIS A 65 20.12 -21.19 0.01
C HIS A 65 20.50 -21.33 1.49
N GLN A 66 20.23 -20.32 2.32
CA GLN A 66 20.41 -20.39 3.77
C GLN A 66 19.38 -21.32 4.44
N VAL A 67 18.23 -21.53 3.80
CA VAL A 67 17.17 -22.42 4.31
C VAL A 67 17.48 -23.88 3.98
N GLY A 68 18.14 -24.13 2.84
CA GLY A 68 18.63 -25.44 2.45
C GLY A 68 19.18 -25.45 1.02
N GLU A 69 20.23 -26.24 0.81
CA GLU A 69 20.75 -26.54 -0.52
C GLU A 69 19.87 -27.60 -1.21
N LEU A 70 19.52 -27.36 -2.47
CA LEU A 70 18.69 -28.27 -3.26
C LEU A 70 19.57 -29.11 -4.19
N SER A 71 19.55 -30.44 -4.02
CA SER A 71 20.34 -31.37 -4.84
C SER A 71 19.71 -31.63 -6.22
N GLU A 72 18.38 -31.77 -6.26
CA GLU A 72 17.62 -32.14 -7.46
C GLU A 72 16.88 -30.96 -8.12
N ALA A 73 16.90 -29.79 -7.49
CA ALA A 73 16.24 -28.60 -7.98
C ALA A 73 17.14 -27.37 -7.80
N SER A 74 16.77 -26.24 -8.41
CA SER A 74 17.51 -24.99 -8.28
C SER A 74 16.57 -23.82 -8.01
N TYR A 75 16.99 -22.89 -7.16
CA TYR A 75 16.24 -21.67 -6.91
C TYR A 75 16.31 -20.75 -8.13
N ALA A 76 15.17 -20.16 -8.48
CA ALA A 76 15.08 -19.16 -9.54
C ALA A 76 14.11 -18.05 -9.12
N ILE A 77 14.38 -16.84 -9.57
CA ILE A 77 13.46 -15.72 -9.40
C ILE A 77 12.40 -15.80 -10.49
N ARG A 78 11.13 -15.67 -10.10
CA ARG A 78 9.98 -15.70 -11.02
C ARG A 78 9.02 -14.56 -10.69
N PRO A 79 8.18 -14.14 -11.65
CA PRO A 79 7.03 -13.29 -11.34
C PRO A 79 6.15 -13.93 -10.26
N LEU A 80 5.41 -13.08 -9.54
CA LEU A 80 4.39 -13.55 -8.61
C LEU A 80 3.42 -14.52 -9.29
N ARG A 81 2.88 -15.46 -8.52
CA ARG A 81 1.83 -16.36 -9.02
C ARG A 81 0.56 -15.54 -9.24
N GLU A 82 -0.30 -16.04 -10.11
CA GLU A 82 -1.70 -15.61 -10.18
C GLU A 82 -2.29 -15.46 -8.77
N GLY A 83 -3.01 -14.36 -8.57
CA GLY A 83 -3.54 -13.93 -7.29
C GLY A 83 -3.72 -12.43 -7.24
N PHE A 84 -3.62 -11.87 -6.04
CA PHE A 84 -3.92 -10.48 -5.74
C PHE A 84 -2.77 -9.84 -4.94
N LEU A 85 -2.38 -8.64 -5.33
CA LEU A 85 -1.38 -7.83 -4.64
C LEU A 85 -2.02 -6.55 -4.15
N TYR A 86 -1.92 -6.33 -2.85
CA TYR A 86 -2.46 -5.16 -2.17
C TYR A 86 -1.32 -4.29 -1.65
N VAL A 87 -1.40 -2.99 -1.95
CA VAL A 87 -0.35 -2.02 -1.59
C VAL A 87 -0.92 -1.01 -0.60
N LEU A 88 -0.41 -1.04 0.63
CA LEU A 88 -0.68 0.00 1.63
C LEU A 88 0.51 0.95 1.72
N ILE A 89 0.21 2.25 1.73
CA ILE A 89 1.21 3.30 1.89
C ILE A 89 0.81 4.15 3.10
N LYS A 90 1.77 4.36 4.00
CA LYS A 90 1.68 5.39 5.03
C LYS A 90 2.48 6.59 4.57
N ARG A 91 1.79 7.71 4.34
CA ARG A 91 2.43 8.97 3.97
C ARG A 91 2.70 9.85 5.19
N ALA A 92 3.74 10.66 5.16
CA ALA A 92 4.08 11.58 6.25
C ALA A 92 3.05 12.70 6.37
N SER A 93 2.55 13.18 5.24
CA SER A 93 1.48 14.17 5.12
C SER A 93 0.18 13.74 5.79
N THR A 94 -0.21 12.47 5.64
CA THR A 94 -1.48 11.94 6.18
C THR A 94 -1.32 11.26 7.53
N GLY A 95 -0.13 10.73 7.83
CA GLY A 95 0.16 9.98 9.05
C GLY A 95 -0.60 8.66 9.19
N GLN A 96 -1.37 8.24 8.19
CA GLN A 96 -2.23 7.04 8.21
C GLN A 96 -1.96 6.13 7.01
N TYR A 97 -2.18 4.82 7.18
CA TYR A 97 -2.16 3.89 6.07
C TYR A 97 -3.38 4.10 5.17
N ALA A 98 -3.13 4.27 3.88
CA ALA A 98 -4.14 4.25 2.85
C ALA A 98 -3.81 3.15 1.83
N TRP A 99 -4.87 2.53 1.28
CA TRP A 99 -4.73 1.69 0.10
C TRP A 99 -4.31 2.56 -1.08
N HIS A 100 -3.13 2.29 -1.65
CA HIS A 100 -2.67 2.98 -2.84
C HIS A 100 -3.34 2.40 -4.09
N SER A 101 -3.33 1.07 -4.20
CA SER A 101 -3.91 0.33 -5.30
C SER A 101 -4.01 -1.15 -4.99
N GLN A 102 -4.90 -1.83 -5.70
CA GLN A 102 -5.09 -3.27 -5.66
C GLN A 102 -4.85 -3.82 -7.07
N TYR A 103 -4.08 -4.89 -7.16
CA TYR A 103 -3.71 -5.50 -8.43
C TYR A 103 -4.13 -6.97 -8.46
N ARG A 104 -4.64 -7.41 -9.60
CA ARG A 104 -4.73 -8.81 -9.97
C ARG A 104 -3.48 -9.18 -10.75
N ILE A 105 -2.89 -10.31 -10.37
CA ILE A 105 -1.72 -10.88 -11.02
C ILE A 105 -2.22 -11.93 -12.00
N SER A 106 -1.86 -11.81 -13.27
CA SER A 106 -2.18 -12.82 -14.29
C SER A 106 -1.27 -14.05 -14.15
N PRO A 107 -1.58 -15.19 -14.82
CA PRO A 107 -0.69 -16.34 -14.89
C PRO A 107 0.71 -16.01 -15.45
N LEU A 108 0.83 -14.92 -16.22
CA LEU A 108 2.09 -14.43 -16.80
C LEU A 108 2.83 -13.45 -15.88
N GLY A 109 2.23 -13.08 -14.73
CA GLY A 109 2.82 -12.13 -13.77
C GLY A 109 2.59 -10.66 -14.12
N THR A 110 1.65 -10.35 -15.02
CA THR A 110 1.22 -8.96 -15.27
C THR A 110 0.29 -8.47 -14.16
N LEU A 111 0.34 -7.17 -13.89
CA LEU A 111 -0.43 -6.49 -12.85
C LEU A 111 -1.56 -5.68 -13.48
N ASP A 112 -2.78 -6.19 -13.36
CA ASP A 112 -3.99 -5.50 -13.77
C ASP A 112 -4.62 -4.80 -12.57
N PHE A 113 -5.07 -3.56 -12.72
CA PHE A 113 -5.83 -2.89 -11.66
C PHE A 113 -7.17 -3.59 -11.45
N ILE A 114 -7.61 -3.67 -10.19
CA ILE A 114 -8.92 -4.22 -9.83
C ILE A 114 -9.79 -3.20 -9.13
N ASP A 115 -11.10 -3.39 -9.29
CA ASP A 115 -12.09 -2.85 -8.38
C ASP A 115 -12.20 -3.78 -7.14
N PRO A 116 -12.05 -3.27 -5.90
CA PRO A 116 -12.20 -4.07 -4.68
C PRO A 116 -13.56 -4.77 -4.55
N ASP A 117 -14.63 -4.18 -5.09
CA ASP A 117 -15.97 -4.76 -5.01
C ASP A 117 -16.17 -5.90 -6.00
N LYS A 118 -15.38 -5.91 -7.09
CA LYS A 118 -15.48 -6.88 -8.18
C LYS A 118 -14.09 -7.34 -8.61
N PRO A 119 -13.37 -8.09 -7.75
CA PRO A 119 -11.96 -8.44 -7.98
C PRO A 119 -11.73 -9.34 -9.20
N TRP A 120 -12.78 -10.02 -9.66
CA TRP A 120 -12.74 -10.91 -10.82
C TRP A 120 -13.11 -10.22 -12.12
N ASP A 121 -13.75 -9.05 -12.04
CA ASP A 121 -14.08 -8.27 -13.23
C ASP A 121 -12.78 -7.73 -13.80
N THR A 122 -12.55 -8.03 -15.08
CA THR A 122 -11.50 -7.35 -15.80
C THR A 122 -11.99 -5.92 -15.98
N LEU A 123 -11.27 -4.93 -15.47
CA LEU A 123 -11.54 -3.54 -15.83
C LEU A 123 -11.31 -3.44 -17.34
N ALA A 124 -12.37 -3.64 -18.12
CA ALA A 124 -12.40 -3.38 -19.55
C ALA A 124 -12.27 -1.86 -19.69
N SER A 125 -11.04 -1.36 -19.65
CA SER A 125 -10.83 0.08 -19.68
C SER A 125 -11.29 0.58 -21.05
N LEU A 126 -12.30 1.44 -21.06
CA LEU A 126 -12.70 2.23 -22.23
C LEU A 126 -11.59 3.22 -22.66
N ASN A 127 -10.49 3.31 -21.89
CA ASN A 127 -9.35 4.17 -22.15
C ASN A 127 -8.12 3.35 -22.61
N PRO A 128 -7.60 3.59 -23.84
CA PRO A 128 -6.39 2.91 -24.35
C PRO A 128 -5.15 3.06 -23.45
N LEU A 129 -5.06 4.15 -22.69
CA LEU A 129 -3.97 4.42 -21.74
C LEU A 129 -4.01 3.53 -20.49
N GLU A 130 -5.20 3.12 -20.04
CA GLU A 130 -5.37 2.22 -18.90
C GLU A 130 -5.08 0.77 -19.29
N ALA A 131 -5.44 0.36 -20.51
CA ALA A 131 -5.06 -0.94 -21.07
C ALA A 131 -3.54 -1.12 -21.19
N ILE A 132 -2.79 -0.06 -21.51
CA ILE A 132 -1.32 -0.09 -21.52
C ILE A 132 -0.75 -0.17 -20.10
N ARG A 133 -1.40 0.46 -19.11
CA ARG A 133 -0.99 0.35 -17.69
C ARG A 133 -1.30 -1.03 -17.09
N SER A 134 -2.33 -1.72 -17.57
CA SER A 134 -2.74 -3.04 -17.07
C SER A 134 -1.80 -4.18 -17.51
N MET A 135 -1.03 -3.98 -18.58
CA MET A 135 -0.01 -4.95 -19.03
C MET A 135 1.39 -4.69 -18.46
N THR A 136 1.49 -4.21 -17.22
CA THR A 136 2.78 -3.90 -16.61
C THR A 136 3.20 -4.99 -15.63
N TRP A 137 4.47 -5.36 -15.63
CA TRP A 137 5.05 -6.22 -14.59
C TRP A 137 5.45 -5.43 -13.34
N LEU A 138 5.44 -4.10 -13.44
CA LEU A 138 5.88 -3.19 -12.41
C LEU A 138 4.75 -2.25 -12.04
N PHE A 139 4.65 -1.89 -10.78
CA PHE A 139 3.84 -0.75 -10.36
C PHE A 139 4.77 0.40 -9.95
N LYS A 140 4.28 1.62 -10.14
CA LYS A 140 5.02 2.84 -9.82
C LYS A 140 4.41 3.49 -8.60
N ILE A 141 5.26 3.95 -7.71
CA ILE A 141 4.89 4.75 -6.57
C ILE A 141 5.47 6.15 -6.75
N HIS A 142 4.61 7.14 -6.57
CA HIS A 142 4.95 8.55 -6.65
C HIS A 142 5.14 9.17 -5.27
N ASP A 143 5.83 10.30 -5.23
CA ASP A 143 6.06 11.10 -4.03
C ASP A 143 6.76 10.30 -2.92
N LEU A 144 7.91 9.71 -3.27
CA LEU A 144 8.70 8.86 -2.37
C LEU A 144 9.13 9.60 -1.10
N ASP A 145 9.43 10.90 -1.20
CA ASP A 145 9.89 11.69 -0.05
C ASP A 145 8.81 11.83 1.04
N ASP A 146 7.54 11.62 0.68
CA ASP A 146 6.41 11.62 1.61
C ASP A 146 6.09 10.22 2.13
N ILE A 147 6.79 9.16 1.73
CA ILE A 147 6.46 7.79 2.15
C ILE A 147 7.23 7.43 3.42
N GLN A 148 6.50 7.14 4.50
CA GLN A 148 7.07 6.66 5.75
C GLN A 148 7.14 5.13 5.83
N ASP A 149 6.10 4.44 5.37
CA ASP A 149 6.05 2.98 5.35
C ASP A 149 5.29 2.47 4.13
N LEU A 150 5.76 1.35 3.58
CA LEU A 150 5.18 0.67 2.43
C LEU A 150 4.98 -0.80 2.79
N ARG A 151 3.73 -1.26 2.76
CA ARG A 151 3.39 -2.65 3.04
C ARG A 151 2.76 -3.29 1.81
N LEU A 152 3.34 -4.42 1.43
CA LEU A 152 2.88 -5.23 0.31
C LEU A 152 2.30 -6.53 0.86
N LEU A 153 1.07 -6.83 0.48
CA LEU A 153 0.39 -8.06 0.86
C LEU A 153 0.01 -8.82 -0.41
N TYR A 154 0.50 -10.05 -0.53
CA TYR A 154 0.11 -10.98 -1.57
C TYR A 154 -0.89 -12.00 -1.01
N SER A 155 -1.97 -12.25 -1.74
CA SER A 155 -2.97 -13.28 -1.43
C SER A 155 -3.33 -14.05 -2.72
N PRO A 156 -3.42 -15.39 -2.70
CA PRO A 156 -3.87 -16.17 -3.86
C PRO A 156 -5.35 -15.93 -4.19
N ASP A 157 -6.16 -15.63 -3.19
CA ASP A 157 -7.60 -15.36 -3.31
C ASP A 157 -7.90 -13.89 -2.99
N PRO A 158 -8.96 -13.29 -3.55
CA PRO A 158 -9.27 -11.89 -3.30
C PRO A 158 -9.71 -11.73 -1.85
N LEU A 159 -9.20 -10.69 -1.21
CA LEU A 159 -9.65 -10.28 0.10
C LEU A 159 -11.10 -9.82 0.00
N THR A 160 -11.98 -10.43 0.80
CA THR A 160 -13.30 -9.86 1.02
C THR A 160 -13.15 -8.52 1.75
N GLN A 161 -14.08 -7.58 1.56
CA GLN A 161 -14.07 -6.32 2.31
C GLN A 161 -13.95 -6.53 3.83
N MET A 162 -14.51 -7.62 4.35
CA MET A 162 -14.42 -7.94 5.77
C MET A 162 -13.03 -8.49 6.15
N THR A 163 -12.34 -9.19 5.26
CA THR A 163 -10.94 -9.57 5.44
C THR A 163 -10.02 -8.34 5.39
N GLU A 164 -10.28 -7.38 4.50
CA GLU A 164 -9.54 -6.11 4.46
C GLU A 164 -9.70 -5.34 5.78
N VAL A 165 -10.91 -5.23 6.33
CA VAL A 165 -11.15 -4.58 7.63
C VAL A 165 -10.47 -5.34 8.77
N ARG A 166 -10.44 -6.67 8.72
CA ARG A 166 -9.70 -7.49 9.71
C ARG A 166 -8.21 -7.23 9.64
N ILE A 167 -7.63 -7.19 8.44
CA ILE A 167 -6.20 -6.91 8.24
C ILE A 167 -5.87 -5.48 8.67
N GLY A 168 -6.69 -4.50 8.29
CA GLY A 168 -6.53 -3.11 8.75
C GLY A 168 -6.59 -3.00 10.26
N SER A 169 -7.54 -3.69 10.91
CA SER A 169 -7.64 -3.74 12.37
C SER A 169 -6.39 -4.35 13.02
N LEU A 170 -5.86 -5.45 12.45
CA LEU A 170 -4.62 -6.06 12.93
C LEU A 170 -3.42 -5.12 12.77
N VAL A 171 -3.33 -4.42 11.64
CA VAL A 171 -2.28 -3.41 11.40
C VAL A 171 -2.35 -2.27 12.41
N ALA A 172 -3.55 -1.77 12.72
CA ALA A 172 -3.73 -0.73 13.72
C ALA A 172 -3.32 -1.18 15.13
N VAL A 173 -3.66 -2.42 15.52
CA VAL A 173 -3.21 -3.01 16.79
C VAL A 173 -1.69 -3.13 16.84
N LEU A 174 -1.06 -3.61 15.77
CA LEU A 174 0.40 -3.71 15.67
C LEU A 174 1.07 -2.33 15.74
N GLU A 175 0.45 -1.31 15.17
CA GLU A 175 0.97 0.05 15.21
C GLU A 175 0.86 0.67 16.60
N VAL A 176 -0.28 0.51 17.28
CA VAL A 176 -0.42 0.91 18.69
C VAL A 176 0.59 0.17 19.57
N TRP A 177 0.76 -1.14 19.37
CA TRP A 177 1.75 -1.93 20.10
C TRP A 177 3.18 -1.40 19.89
N ASN A 178 3.55 -1.13 18.63
CA ASN A 178 4.86 -0.56 18.30
C ASN A 178 5.06 0.82 18.95
N LEU A 179 4.02 1.65 18.98
CA LEU A 179 4.07 2.95 19.64
C LEU A 179 4.14 2.82 21.17
N MET A 180 3.49 1.84 21.79
CA MET A 180 3.63 1.55 23.23
C MET A 180 5.07 1.18 23.57
N VAL A 181 5.70 0.29 22.77
CA VAL A 181 7.11 -0.07 22.95
C VAL A 181 8.01 1.17 22.84
N LYS A 182 7.73 2.08 21.90
CA LYS A 182 8.45 3.36 21.80
C LYS A 182 8.18 4.28 22.99
N ALA A 183 6.95 4.35 23.49
CA ALA A 183 6.57 5.17 24.63
C ALA A 183 7.25 4.71 25.92
N ASP A 184 7.39 3.40 26.13
CA ASP A 184 8.09 2.83 27.29
C ASP A 184 9.60 3.13 27.28
N ALA A 185 10.18 3.29 26.10
CA ALA A 185 11.58 3.67 25.93
C ALA A 185 11.84 5.18 26.09
N ALA A 186 10.80 6.01 25.92
CA ALA A 186 10.91 7.47 25.99
C ALA A 186 10.79 8.00 27.42
N ASP A 187 11.43 9.13 27.72
CA ASP A 187 11.26 9.79 29.02
C ASP A 187 9.85 10.36 29.15
N LYS A 188 9.12 10.01 30.20
CA LYS A 188 7.71 10.36 30.41
C LYS A 188 7.46 11.87 30.54
N ARG A 189 8.49 12.66 30.84
CA ARG A 189 8.40 14.13 30.91
C ARG A 189 8.86 14.82 29.62
N SER A 190 9.32 14.06 28.64
CA SER A 190 9.79 14.59 27.36
C SER A 190 8.63 14.97 26.44
N ARG A 191 8.91 15.89 25.52
CA ARG A 191 8.04 16.21 24.39
C ARG A 191 7.77 14.99 23.52
N GLU A 192 8.81 14.18 23.29
CA GLU A 192 8.75 12.97 22.48
C GLU A 192 7.68 12.00 23.00
N TYR A 193 7.60 11.79 24.32
CA TYR A 193 6.56 10.95 24.91
C TYR A 193 5.14 11.47 24.64
N ILE A 194 4.93 12.79 24.69
CA ILE A 194 3.62 13.41 24.45
C ILE A 194 3.22 13.27 22.97
N GLU A 195 4.17 13.41 22.04
CA GLU A 195 3.95 13.19 20.61
C GLU A 195 3.63 11.71 20.32
N ILE A 196 4.35 10.77 20.96
CA ILE A 196 4.04 9.33 20.85
C ILE A 196 2.65 9.03 21.41
N ALA A 197 2.27 9.63 22.55
CA ALA A 197 0.94 9.48 23.12
C ALA A 197 -0.17 10.02 22.21
N ALA A 198 0.04 11.19 21.59
CA ALA A 198 -0.88 11.74 20.61
C ALA A 198 -0.99 10.85 19.37
N ALA A 199 0.13 10.28 18.89
CA ALA A 199 0.13 9.33 17.79
C ALA A 199 -0.67 8.05 18.13
N MET A 200 -0.52 7.51 19.36
CA MET A 200 -1.32 6.35 19.81
C MET A 200 -2.82 6.66 19.82
N ILE A 201 -3.22 7.85 20.26
CA ILE A 201 -4.61 8.30 20.22
C ILE A 201 -5.10 8.41 18.77
N GLY A 202 -4.29 8.98 17.87
CA GLY A 202 -4.61 9.11 16.45
C GLY A 202 -4.79 7.76 15.73
N VAL A 203 -3.89 6.80 15.97
CA VAL A 203 -3.99 5.44 15.42
C VAL A 203 -5.23 4.72 15.97
N SER A 204 -5.55 4.93 17.25
CA SER A 204 -6.76 4.38 17.86
C SER A 204 -8.03 4.96 17.23
N ALA A 205 -8.04 6.24 16.87
CA ALA A 205 -9.13 6.85 16.11
C ALA A 205 -9.34 6.17 14.75
N ALA A 206 -8.25 5.91 14.02
CA ALA A 206 -8.32 5.20 12.74
C ALA A 206 -8.83 3.75 12.91
N ALA A 207 -8.42 3.06 13.98
CA ALA A 207 -8.93 1.73 14.32
C ALA A 207 -10.46 1.73 14.57
N LEU A 208 -10.98 2.79 15.22
CA LEU A 208 -12.42 2.94 15.43
C LEU A 208 -13.20 3.21 14.13
N GLU A 209 -12.64 3.94 13.16
CA GLU A 209 -13.25 4.09 11.83
C GLU A 209 -13.29 2.76 11.06
N LEU A 210 -12.26 1.93 11.18
CA LEU A 210 -12.28 0.56 10.65
C LEU A 210 -13.36 -0.30 11.32
N GLY A 211 -13.50 -0.19 12.65
CA GLY A 211 -14.59 -0.82 13.39
C GLY A 211 -15.99 -0.34 12.96
N ALA A 212 -16.15 0.96 12.71
CA ALA A 212 -17.40 1.53 12.21
C ALA A 212 -17.75 1.01 10.81
N THR A 213 -16.72 0.77 9.98
CA THR A 213 -16.87 0.14 8.66
C THR A 213 -17.31 -1.32 8.81
N ALA A 214 -16.75 -2.06 9.77
CA ALA A 214 -17.22 -3.41 10.11
C ALA A 214 -18.69 -3.43 10.56
N ALA A 215 -19.09 -2.48 11.40
CA ALA A 215 -20.47 -2.34 11.89
C ALA A 215 -21.48 -2.09 10.74
N GLY A 216 -21.04 -1.40 9.69
CA GLY A 216 -21.84 -1.18 8.47
C GLY A 216 -22.26 -2.46 7.76
N PHE A 217 -21.56 -3.59 7.95
CA PHE A 217 -22.01 -4.88 7.38
C PHE A 217 -23.27 -5.41 8.09
N ALA A 218 -23.43 -5.14 9.39
CA ALA A 218 -24.65 -5.51 10.12
C ALA A 218 -25.89 -4.75 9.59
N GLU A 219 -25.70 -3.56 9.02
CA GLU A 219 -26.76 -2.77 8.38
C GLU A 219 -27.29 -3.41 7.10
N ARG A 220 -26.55 -4.33 6.48
CA ARG A 220 -26.99 -5.09 5.30
C ARG A 220 -27.79 -6.35 5.66
N SER A 221 -27.99 -6.61 6.96
CA SER A 221 -28.75 -7.78 7.44
C SER A 221 -30.23 -7.68 7.07
N GLY A 222 -30.88 -8.82 6.82
CA GLY A 222 -32.33 -8.88 6.57
C GLY A 222 -33.21 -8.63 7.81
N SER A 223 -32.61 -8.53 9.01
CA SER A 223 -33.33 -8.26 10.25
C SER A 223 -33.27 -6.78 10.63
N ALA A 224 -34.44 -6.14 10.75
CA ALA A 224 -34.55 -4.72 11.13
C ALA A 224 -33.87 -4.40 12.48
N ALA A 225 -33.94 -5.33 13.44
CA ALA A 225 -33.26 -5.17 14.73
C ALA A 225 -31.73 -5.13 14.58
N VAL A 226 -31.17 -5.97 13.71
CA VAL A 226 -29.73 -6.01 13.43
C VAL A 226 -29.30 -4.77 12.65
N GLN A 227 -30.13 -4.27 11.73
CA GLN A 227 -29.85 -3.02 11.02
C GLN A 227 -29.81 -1.82 11.95
N GLN A 228 -30.78 -1.71 12.86
CA GLN A 228 -30.86 -0.60 13.81
C GLN A 228 -29.72 -0.65 14.82
N ALA A 229 -29.38 -1.84 15.34
CA ALA A 229 -28.21 -2.03 16.18
C ALA A 229 -26.90 -1.66 15.45
N GLY A 230 -26.76 -2.07 14.18
CA GLY A 230 -25.61 -1.71 13.33
C GLY A 230 -25.44 -0.20 13.18
N LYS A 231 -26.53 0.52 12.87
CA LYS A 231 -26.52 1.99 12.73
C LYS A 231 -26.12 2.71 14.02
N MET A 232 -26.69 2.30 15.16
CA MET A 232 -26.36 2.89 16.46
C MET A 232 -24.90 2.64 16.84
N PHE A 233 -24.43 1.41 16.65
CA PHE A 233 -23.05 1.04 16.96
C PHE A 233 -22.04 1.75 16.05
N ARG A 234 -22.31 1.82 14.74
CA ARG A 234 -21.52 2.58 13.78
C ARG A 234 -21.43 4.06 14.16
N GLY A 235 -22.56 4.68 14.51
CA GLY A 235 -22.62 6.08 14.92
C GLY A 235 -21.77 6.33 16.16
N GLY A 236 -21.87 5.46 17.17
CA GLY A 236 -21.06 5.54 18.40
C GLY A 236 -19.56 5.44 18.11
N LEU A 237 -19.15 4.47 17.29
CA LEU A 237 -17.75 4.29 16.92
C LEU A 237 -17.18 5.50 16.17
N ARG A 238 -17.93 6.07 15.23
CA ARG A 238 -17.49 7.29 14.51
C ARG A 238 -17.38 8.51 15.41
N LEU A 239 -18.29 8.66 16.37
CA LEU A 239 -18.22 9.75 17.34
C LEU A 239 -16.97 9.63 18.22
N SER A 240 -16.69 8.42 18.72
CA SER A 240 -15.48 8.13 19.48
C SER A 240 -14.22 8.34 18.65
N ALA A 241 -14.20 7.89 17.40
CA ALA A 241 -13.09 8.13 16.47
C ALA A 241 -12.83 9.63 16.28
N GLY A 242 -13.88 10.41 15.98
CA GLY A 242 -13.79 11.86 15.84
C GLY A 242 -13.29 12.57 17.10
N THR A 243 -13.72 12.11 18.28
CA THR A 243 -13.27 12.66 19.57
C THR A 243 -11.77 12.43 19.79
N LEU A 244 -11.30 11.20 19.56
CA LEU A 244 -9.87 10.86 19.68
C LEU A 244 -9.02 11.63 18.67
N ALA A 245 -9.46 11.69 17.41
CA ALA A 245 -8.79 12.45 16.36
C ALA A 245 -8.70 13.94 16.73
N GLY A 246 -9.76 14.53 17.28
CA GLY A 246 -9.77 15.92 17.75
C GLY A 246 -8.77 16.18 18.87
N VAL A 247 -8.66 15.26 19.84
CA VAL A 247 -7.66 15.35 20.92
C VAL A 247 -6.24 15.27 20.36
N ALA A 248 -5.96 14.28 19.51
CA ALA A 248 -4.64 14.12 18.90
C ALA A 248 -4.22 15.34 18.07
N ALA A 249 -5.15 15.88 17.26
CA ALA A 249 -4.93 17.08 16.46
C ALA A 249 -4.69 18.33 17.34
N SER A 250 -5.41 18.47 18.44
CA SER A 250 -5.25 19.60 19.37
C SER A 250 -3.85 19.61 20.02
N VAL A 251 -3.33 18.43 20.36
CA VAL A 251 -1.96 18.29 20.90
C VAL A 251 -0.92 18.69 19.85
N GLY A 252 -1.06 18.20 18.61
CA GLY A 252 -0.18 18.59 17.50
C GLY A 252 -0.19 20.10 17.25
N ALA A 253 -1.37 20.69 17.12
CA ALA A 253 -1.54 22.12 16.89
C ALA A 253 -0.93 22.99 18.01
N TRP A 254 -0.99 22.56 19.27
CA TRP A 254 -0.35 23.27 20.38
C TRP A 254 1.18 23.30 20.27
N TYR A 255 1.79 22.17 19.88
CA TYR A 255 3.24 22.09 19.68
C TYR A 255 3.69 22.89 18.46
N ASP A 256 2.94 22.82 17.36
CA ASP A 256 3.21 23.63 16.16
C ASP A 256 3.18 25.13 16.48
N PHE A 257 2.19 25.58 17.27
CA PHE A 257 2.11 26.97 17.72
C PHE A 257 3.28 27.37 18.63
N LYS A 258 3.70 26.47 19.53
CA LYS A 258 4.85 26.70 20.42
C LYS A 258 6.17 26.77 19.66
N ASP A 259 6.32 26.03 18.57
CA ASP A 259 7.51 26.07 17.73
C ASP A 259 7.53 27.29 16.81
N ALA A 260 6.36 27.70 16.29
CA ALA A 260 6.23 28.92 15.48
C ALA A 260 6.45 30.23 16.27
N SER A 261 6.35 30.17 17.61
CA SER A 261 6.57 31.32 18.51
C SER A 261 7.98 31.42 19.07
N LYS A 262 8.89 30.54 18.65
CA LYS A 262 10.34 30.63 18.90
C LYS A 262 11.08 31.21 17.71
#